data_AF-A0A7X4F0F3-F1
#
_entry.id   AF-A0A7X4F0F3-F1
#
_cell.length_a   1.000
_cell.length_b   1.000
_cell.length_c   1.000
_cell.angle_alpha   90.00
_cell.angle_beta   90.00
_cell.angle_gamma   90.00
#
_symmetry.space_group_name_H-M   'P 1'
#
loop_
_entity.id
_entity.type
_entity.pdbx_description
1 polymer ?
#
loop_
_entity_poly.entity_id
_entity_poly.type
_entity_poly.pdbx_seq_one_letter_code
_entity_poly.pdbx_strand_id
1 'polypeptide(L)'
;MITRRDFIKLAAAMPTGIALRIPPVRPVQTHAQIERVGVGLFTIPKLLEEDFSGTMARLATIGYKEVELFGPYPYTVPEVVASWEPIAQSIGLSQSGYYGHTPRQVRDILDANGLTSPSMHIDLGTLQTRLDEVAE
;
A
#
# COMPACT_ATOMS: atom_id res chain seq x y z
N MET A 1 4.04 28.25 -58.22
CA MET A 1 4.11 27.87 -56.79
C MET A 1 3.61 26.45 -56.65
N ILE A 2 4.39 25.56 -56.06
CA ILE A 2 3.95 24.19 -55.75
C ILE A 2 2.94 24.28 -54.61
N THR A 3 1.75 23.70 -54.75
CA THR A 3 0.77 23.66 -53.66
C THR A 3 1.08 22.51 -52.70
N ARG A 4 0.57 22.58 -51.46
CA ARG A 4 0.73 21.50 -50.47
C ARG A 4 0.26 20.14 -50.99
N ARG A 5 -0.77 20.11 -51.84
CA ARG A 5 -1.27 18.87 -52.45
C ARG A 5 -0.32 18.33 -53.52
N ASP A 6 0.32 19.21 -54.28
CA ASP A 6 1.29 18.81 -55.30
C ASP A 6 2.55 18.24 -54.65
N PHE A 7 2.98 18.81 -53.53
CA PHE A 7 4.10 18.31 -52.73
C PHE A 7 3.83 16.89 -52.18
N ILE A 8 2.63 16.63 -51.65
CA ILE A 8 2.28 15.31 -51.11
C ILE A 8 2.21 14.25 -52.22
N LYS A 9 1.68 14.60 -53.39
CA LYS A 9 1.67 13.69 -54.55
C LYS A 9 3.07 13.37 -55.05
N LEU A 10 3.98 14.35 -55.02
CA LEU A 10 5.38 14.17 -55.40
C LEU A 10 6.14 13.29 -54.39
N ALA A 11 5.87 13.44 -53.09
CA ALA A 11 6.47 12.63 -52.04
C ALA A 11 6.03 11.14 -52.08
N ALA A 12 4.82 10.86 -52.57
CA ALA A 12 4.30 9.50 -52.70
C ALA A 12 4.85 8.72 -53.92
N ALA A 13 5.59 9.39 -54.83
CA ALA A 13 6.07 8.81 -56.09
C ALA A 13 7.54 8.33 -56.06
N MET A 14 8.20 8.31 -54.89
CA MET A 14 9.60 7.85 -54.81
C MET A 14 9.69 6.32 -54.78
N PRO A 15 10.40 5.67 -55.74
CA PRO A 15 10.59 4.24 -55.74
C PRO A 15 11.38 3.77 -54.51
N THR A 16 10.92 2.69 -53.91
CA THR A 16 11.56 1.95 -52.82
C THR A 16 13.00 1.56 -53.17
N GLY A 17 13.97 2.22 -52.52
CA GLY A 17 15.39 1.98 -52.79
C GLY A 17 16.31 2.52 -51.70
N ILE A 18 16.16 1.99 -50.47
CA ILE A 18 17.20 1.73 -49.46
C ILE A 18 16.43 1.09 -48.30
N ALA A 19 16.62 -0.21 -48.09
CA ALA A 19 16.15 -0.89 -46.90
C ALA A 19 17.03 -0.46 -45.71
N LEU A 20 16.78 0.74 -45.18
CA LEU A 20 17.21 1.07 -43.83
C LEU A 20 16.48 0.13 -42.90
N ARG A 21 17.20 -0.87 -42.39
CA ARG A 21 16.76 -1.75 -41.31
C ARG A 21 16.66 -0.90 -40.05
N ILE A 22 15.56 -0.16 -39.93
CA ILE A 22 15.20 0.52 -38.68
C ILE A 22 15.05 -0.61 -37.66
N PRO A 23 15.91 -0.69 -36.62
CA PRO A 23 15.68 -1.65 -35.56
C PRO A 23 14.27 -1.38 -35.01
N PRO A 24 13.45 -2.41 -34.75
CA PRO A 24 12.14 -2.18 -34.17
C PRO A 24 12.35 -1.35 -32.91
N VAL A 25 11.68 -0.20 -32.85
CA VAL A 25 11.60 0.59 -31.62
C VAL A 25 11.00 -0.35 -30.60
N ARG A 26 11.82 -0.85 -29.67
CA ARG A 26 11.29 -1.63 -28.55
C ARG A 26 10.31 -0.71 -27.85
N PRO A 27 9.04 -1.10 -27.67
CA PRO A 27 8.17 -0.34 -26.79
C PRO A 27 8.91 -0.20 -25.47
N VAL A 28 9.04 1.04 -24.99
CA VAL A 28 9.48 1.28 -23.62
C VAL A 28 8.60 0.39 -22.76
N GLN A 29 9.21 -0.50 -21.98
CA GLN A 29 8.48 -1.27 -20.99
C GLN A 29 7.73 -0.24 -20.15
N THR A 30 6.40 -0.20 -20.29
CA THR A 30 5.56 0.51 -19.35
C THR A 30 5.95 -0.05 -17.98
N HIS A 31 6.38 0.81 -17.06
CA HIS A 31 6.72 0.39 -15.71
C HIS A 31 5.61 -0.53 -15.22
N ALA A 32 5.96 -1.76 -14.84
CA ALA A 32 5.00 -2.70 -14.30
C ALA A 32 4.25 -1.98 -13.16
N GLN A 33 2.93 -1.88 -13.27
CA GLN A 33 2.15 -1.23 -12.23
C GLN A 33 2.28 -2.06 -10.95
N ILE A 34 2.47 -1.38 -9.82
CA ILE A 34 2.49 -2.05 -8.52
C ILE A 34 1.05 -2.50 -8.25
N GLU A 35 0.81 -3.81 -8.35
CA GLU A 35 -0.54 -4.38 -8.26
C GLU A 35 -1.11 -4.32 -6.83
N ARG A 36 -0.24 -4.39 -5.81
CA ARG A 36 -0.62 -4.37 -4.40
C ARG A 36 0.16 -3.27 -3.68
N VAL A 37 -0.52 -2.15 -3.47
CA VAL A 37 0.03 -1.02 -2.72
C VAL A 37 -0.44 -1.13 -1.27
N GLY A 38 0.52 -1.09 -0.35
CA GLY A 38 0.30 -1.14 1.09
C GLY A 38 0.45 0.21 1.79
N VAL A 39 -0.15 0.34 2.97
CA VAL A 39 0.04 1.50 3.86
C VAL A 39 0.22 1.09 5.31
N GLY A 40 1.22 1.65 5.98
CA GLY A 40 1.37 1.52 7.43
C GLY A 40 0.35 2.36 8.17
N LEU A 41 -0.42 1.73 9.05
CA LEU A 41 -1.53 2.36 9.77
C LEU A 41 -1.06 3.44 10.77
N PHE A 42 0.21 3.41 11.18
CA PHE A 42 0.83 4.48 11.97
C PHE A 42 0.89 5.83 11.22
N THR A 43 0.60 5.85 9.93
CA THR A 43 0.45 7.08 9.13
C THR A 43 -0.81 7.87 9.48
N ILE A 44 -1.89 7.19 9.87
CA ILE A 44 -3.22 7.80 10.09
C ILE A 44 -3.90 7.31 11.38
N PRO A 45 -3.20 7.25 12.53
CA PRO A 45 -3.69 6.61 13.73
C PRO A 45 -4.95 7.27 14.30
N LYS A 46 -5.11 8.59 14.12
CA LYS A 46 -6.29 9.33 14.58
C LYS A 46 -7.59 8.94 13.88
N LEU A 47 -7.55 8.73 12.56
CA LEU A 47 -8.72 8.28 11.82
C LEU A 47 -9.15 6.88 12.25
N LEU A 48 -8.17 6.04 12.63
CA LEU A 48 -8.40 4.68 13.12
C LEU A 48 -9.03 4.67 14.52
N GLU A 49 -8.65 5.61 15.40
CA GLU A 49 -9.29 5.76 16.72
C GLU A 49 -10.76 6.20 16.62
N GLU A 50 -11.07 7.06 15.65
CA GLU A 50 -12.43 7.56 15.42
C GLU A 50 -13.34 6.49 14.81
N ASP A 51 -12.87 5.83 13.75
CA ASP A 51 -13.63 4.81 13.03
C ASP A 51 -12.68 3.86 12.28
N PHE A 52 -12.28 2.78 12.96
CA PHE A 52 -11.38 1.78 12.38
C PHE A 52 -11.96 1.13 11.10
N SER A 53 -13.19 0.63 11.17
CA SER A 53 -13.83 -0.07 10.04
C SER A 53 -14.11 0.87 8.87
N GLY A 54 -14.61 2.07 9.13
CA GLY A 54 -14.83 3.07 8.09
C GLY A 54 -13.53 3.57 7.47
N THR A 55 -12.45 3.65 8.25
CA THR A 55 -11.13 4.00 7.71
C THR A 55 -10.60 2.91 6.79
N MET A 56 -10.77 1.62 7.12
CA MET A 56 -10.42 0.52 6.20
C MET A 56 -11.19 0.61 4.88
N ALA A 57 -12.50 0.87 4.94
CA ALA A 57 -13.32 1.07 3.75
C ALA A 57 -12.85 2.25 2.88
N ARG A 58 -12.44 3.35 3.52
CA ARG A 58 -11.88 4.52 2.82
C ARG A 58 -10.54 4.19 2.14
N LEU A 59 -9.64 3.49 2.82
CA LEU A 59 -8.36 3.05 2.24
C LEU A 59 -8.57 2.16 1.00
N ALA A 60 -9.50 1.21 1.09
CA ALA A 60 -9.86 0.35 -0.04
C ALA A 60 -10.42 1.16 -1.22
N THR A 61 -11.26 2.16 -0.94
CA THR A 61 -11.83 3.08 -1.95
C THR A 61 -10.76 3.91 -2.65
N ILE A 62 -9.72 4.34 -1.91
CA ILE A 62 -8.57 5.07 -2.47
C ILE A 62 -7.75 4.17 -3.41
N GLY A 63 -7.76 2.85 -3.18
CA GLY A 63 -7.09 1.87 -4.02
C GLY A 63 -5.98 1.08 -3.31
N TYR A 64 -5.75 1.31 -2.02
CA TYR A 64 -4.86 0.46 -1.23
C TYR A 64 -5.40 -0.98 -1.20
N LYS A 65 -4.47 -1.93 -1.17
CA LYS A 65 -4.76 -3.38 -1.10
C LYS A 65 -4.23 -4.02 0.16
N GLU A 66 -3.24 -3.38 0.77
CA GLU A 66 -2.55 -3.91 1.95
C GLU A 66 -2.47 -2.87 3.06
N VAL A 67 -2.50 -3.33 4.30
CA VAL A 67 -2.28 -2.49 5.47
C VAL A 67 -1.25 -3.15 6.38
N GLU A 68 -0.42 -2.35 7.03
CA GLU A 68 0.48 -2.80 8.10
C GLU A 68 0.00 -2.24 9.44
N LEU A 69 -0.37 -3.14 10.35
CA LEU A 69 -0.77 -2.80 11.71
C LEU A 69 0.46 -2.38 12.52
N PHE A 70 0.25 -1.65 13.61
CA PHE A 70 1.32 -1.35 14.57
C PHE A 70 0.84 -1.60 15.99
N GLY A 71 1.71 -2.16 16.82
CA GLY A 71 1.42 -2.38 18.23
C GLY A 71 1.50 -1.10 19.08
N PRO A 72 1.40 -1.22 20.40
CA PRO A 72 1.22 -2.47 21.16
C PRO A 72 -0.04 -3.26 20.82
N TYR A 73 0.06 -4.58 20.97
CA TYR A 73 -1.02 -5.54 20.82
C TYR A 73 -1.48 -6.04 22.20
N PRO A 74 -2.65 -6.71 22.31
CA PRO A 74 -3.13 -7.26 23.59
C PRO A 74 -2.14 -8.21 24.27
N TYR A 75 -1.29 -8.89 23.49
CA TYR A 75 -0.25 -9.79 23.98
C TYR A 75 1.13 -9.12 24.07
N THR A 76 1.28 -7.82 23.85
CA THR A 76 2.57 -7.14 24.02
C THR A 76 3.05 -7.24 25.46
N VAL A 77 4.36 -7.41 25.65
CA VAL A 77 4.95 -7.52 27.00
C VAL A 77 4.76 -6.22 27.80
N PRO A 78 4.49 -6.29 29.12
CA PRO A 78 4.13 -5.12 29.92
C PRO A 78 5.18 -4.01 29.90
N GLU A 79 6.46 -4.37 29.83
CA GLU A 79 7.58 -3.43 29.80
C GLU A 79 7.50 -2.51 28.58
N VAL A 80 7.10 -3.06 27.43
CA VAL A 80 6.97 -2.31 26.18
C VAL A 80 5.72 -1.44 26.21
N VAL A 81 4.60 -1.98 26.71
CA VAL A 81 3.37 -1.19 26.91
C VAL A 81 3.65 0.03 27.77
N ALA A 82 4.30 -0.16 28.93
CA ALA A 82 4.65 0.93 29.85
C ALA A 82 5.61 1.95 29.22
N SER A 83 6.56 1.49 28.40
CA SER A 83 7.48 2.39 27.69
C SER A 83 6.79 3.23 26.60
N TRP A 84 5.74 2.68 25.99
CA TRP A 84 5.04 3.32 24.87
C TRP A 84 3.96 4.31 25.31
N GLU A 85 3.29 4.03 26.43
CA GLU A 85 2.21 4.85 26.96
C GLU A 85 2.50 6.38 27.02
N PRO A 86 3.62 6.86 27.60
CA PRO A 86 3.89 8.30 27.62
C PRO A 86 4.12 8.89 26.23
N ILE A 87 4.66 8.10 25.30
CA ILE A 87 4.89 8.58 23.93
C ILE A 87 3.57 8.66 23.19
N ALA A 88 2.73 7.63 23.28
CA ALA A 88 1.38 7.62 22.72
C ALA A 88 0.59 8.86 23.20
N GLN A 89 0.61 9.14 24.50
CA GLN A 89 -0.03 10.34 25.07
C GLN A 89 0.53 11.64 24.49
N SER A 90 1.84 11.75 24.27
CA SER A 90 2.48 12.96 23.71
C SER A 90 2.07 13.24 22.26
N ILE A 91 1.76 12.20 21.49
CA ILE A 91 1.23 12.31 20.12
C ILE A 91 -0.30 12.16 20.07
N GLY A 92 -0.93 12.20 21.24
CA GLY A 92 -2.37 12.19 21.44
C GLY A 92 -3.04 10.83 21.26
N LEU A 93 -2.32 9.74 21.04
CA LEU A 93 -2.89 8.41 20.84
C LEU A 93 -3.31 7.75 22.17
N SER A 94 -4.40 7.00 22.08
CA SER A 94 -5.08 6.26 23.13
C SER A 94 -5.29 4.79 22.76
N GLN A 95 -5.26 4.44 21.48
CA GLN A 95 -5.39 3.07 20.98
C GLN A 95 -4.30 2.71 19.95
N SER A 96 -4.01 1.41 19.85
CA SER A 96 -3.06 0.81 18.92
C SER A 96 -3.41 -0.67 18.70
N GLY A 97 -2.62 -1.37 17.88
CA GLY A 97 -2.81 -2.79 17.60
C GLY A 97 -4.11 -3.03 16.83
N TYR A 98 -5.10 -3.58 17.52
CA TYR A 98 -6.40 -3.94 16.94
C TYR A 98 -7.51 -2.92 17.21
N TYR A 99 -7.21 -1.76 17.81
CA TYR A 99 -8.19 -0.67 18.00
C TYR A 99 -9.50 -1.12 18.67
N GLY A 100 -9.39 -1.91 19.74
CA GLY A 100 -10.54 -2.42 20.49
C GLY A 100 -11.23 -3.64 19.87
N HIS A 101 -10.75 -4.13 18.72
CA HIS A 101 -11.25 -5.35 18.08
C HIS A 101 -10.42 -6.59 18.47
N THR A 102 -11.02 -7.76 18.31
CA THR A 102 -10.31 -9.04 18.34
C THR A 102 -9.57 -9.27 17.01
N PRO A 103 -8.51 -10.12 16.96
CA PRO A 103 -7.82 -10.47 15.71
C PRO A 103 -8.78 -10.95 14.62
N ARG A 104 -9.77 -11.77 14.99
CA ARG A 104 -10.81 -12.25 14.08
C ARG A 104 -11.66 -11.11 13.51
N GLN A 105 -12.11 -10.19 14.34
CA GLN A 105 -12.87 -9.03 13.86
C GLN A 105 -12.05 -8.14 12.93
N VAL A 106 -10.77 -7.92 13.23
CA VAL A 106 -9.87 -7.18 12.32
C VAL A 106 -9.77 -7.90 10.99
N ARG A 107 -9.57 -9.22 11.00
CA ARG A 107 -9.54 -10.02 9.79
C ARG A 107 -10.85 -9.91 8.99
N ASP A 108 -12.00 -10.04 9.64
CA ASP A 108 -13.31 -9.93 9.00
C ASP A 108 -13.52 -8.55 8.36
N ILE A 109 -13.09 -7.47 9.04
CA ILE A 109 -13.13 -6.10 8.51
C ILE A 109 -12.24 -5.94 7.28
N LEU A 110 -11.03 -6.49 7.29
CA LEU A 110 -10.14 -6.43 6.14
C LEU A 110 -10.71 -7.21 4.94
N ASP A 111 -11.19 -8.43 5.17
CA ASP A 111 -11.80 -9.28 4.14
C ASP A 111 -13.03 -8.61 3.52
N ALA A 112 -13.89 -7.99 4.33
CA ALA A 112 -15.06 -7.26 3.86
C ALA A 112 -14.72 -6.08 2.92
N ASN A 113 -13.50 -5.54 3.03
CA ASN A 113 -13.02 -4.43 2.21
C ASN A 113 -12.04 -4.88 1.10
N GLY A 114 -11.79 -6.18 0.96
CA GLY A 114 -10.81 -6.71 0.01
C GLY A 114 -9.36 -6.27 0.31
N LEU A 115 -9.07 -5.96 1.58
CA LEU A 115 -7.74 -5.61 2.07
C LEU A 115 -7.07 -6.85 2.69
N THR A 116 -5.74 -6.87 2.69
CA THR A 116 -4.94 -7.86 3.43
C THR A 116 -3.91 -7.18 4.33
N SER A 117 -3.37 -7.88 5.32
CA SER A 117 -2.26 -7.37 6.14
C SER A 117 -1.08 -8.33 6.07
N PRO A 118 -0.13 -8.13 5.15
CA PRO A 118 1.02 -9.01 4.99
C PRO A 118 2.15 -8.73 5.99
N SER A 119 2.04 -7.65 6.77
CA SER A 119 3.05 -7.17 7.70
C SER A 119 2.41 -6.57 8.95
N MET A 120 3.19 -6.53 10.02
CA MET A 120 2.87 -5.82 11.25
C MET A 120 4.13 -5.26 11.90
N HIS A 121 3.99 -4.20 12.68
CA HIS A 121 5.06 -3.64 13.49
C HIS A 121 4.96 -4.13 14.93
N ILE A 122 5.94 -4.93 15.36
CA ILE A 122 6.01 -5.52 16.70
C ILE A 122 7.38 -5.29 17.33
N ASP A 123 7.42 -5.13 18.65
CA ASP A 123 8.67 -4.97 19.39
C ASP A 123 9.43 -6.28 19.55
N LEU A 124 10.74 -6.17 19.79
CA LEU A 124 11.63 -7.32 19.90
C LEU A 124 11.35 -8.19 21.14
N GLY A 125 10.96 -7.58 22.26
CA GLY A 125 10.72 -8.30 23.52
C GLY A 125 9.52 -9.23 23.41
N THR A 126 8.41 -8.74 22.87
CA THR A 126 7.22 -9.54 22.57
C THR A 126 7.54 -10.61 21.54
N LEU A 127 8.21 -10.27 20.45
CA LEU A 127 8.56 -11.26 19.42
C LEU A 127 9.42 -12.40 19.98
N GLN A 128 10.34 -12.12 20.89
CA GLN A 128 11.24 -13.11 21.48
C GLN A 128 10.59 -13.99 22.56
N THR A 129 9.62 -13.44 23.30
CA THR A 129 9.08 -14.10 24.50
C THR A 129 7.65 -14.60 24.35
N ARG A 130 6.94 -14.17 23.31
CA ARG A 130 5.52 -14.45 23.03
C ARG A 130 5.29 -14.78 21.55
N LEU A 131 6.21 -15.54 20.96
CA LEU A 131 6.15 -15.88 19.53
C LEU A 131 4.86 -16.65 19.17
N ASP A 132 4.39 -17.50 20.08
CA ASP A 132 3.17 -18.29 19.88
C ASP A 132 1.95 -17.37 19.73
N GLU A 133 1.82 -16.34 20.57
CA GLU A 133 0.73 -15.35 20.46
C GLU A 133 0.88 -14.43 19.24
N VAL A 134 2.08 -14.28 18.70
CA VAL A 134 2.35 -13.46 17.51
C VAL A 134 2.04 -14.20 16.22
N ALA A 135 2.19 -15.54 16.20
CA ALA A 135 2.04 -16.36 15.02
C ALA A 135 0.59 -16.81 14.74
N GLU A 136 -0.33 -16.64 15.70
CA GLU A 136 -1.74 -17.08 15.67
C GLU A 136 -2.72 -15.93 15.39
#